data_AF-A0A4R6V4J8-F1
#
_entry.id   AF-A0A4R6V4J8-F1
#
_cell.length_a   1.000
_cell.length_b   1.000
_cell.length_c   1.000
_cell.angle_alpha   90.00
_cell.angle_beta   90.00
_cell.angle_gamma   90.00
#
_symmetry.space_group_name_H-M   'P 1'
#
loop_
_entity.id
_entity.type
_entity.pdbx_description
1 polymer ?
#
loop_
_entity_poly.entity_id
_entity_poly.type
_entity_poly.pdbx_seq_one_letter_code
_entity_poly.pdbx_strand_id
1 'polypeptide(L)'
;MRQRWVRPVFTASMVLLGVGAVTASLAVPVLLLWRTDDRTLDRWSQIGQAVSPVGVFFSGVAFLGIALTLFLQRRDLRNQQVQLDIAIEDQRRSSEISLRQIHTDLVKMAIDDEELLRVWPEISPGTSETRRDHYCNLVLNLQKVAYETRTIELDELRGALRHLMTSRDIHSFWAKAREARAAVTAGDEAEDFFTAEVDAAFAGARPPRPQALAAVLTDAVGRWRRERRSRRG
;
A
#
# COMPACT_ATOMS: atom_id res chain seq x y z
N MET A 1 5.27 21.50 -21.86
CA MET A 1 4.40 20.47 -22.49
C MET A 1 4.81 20.01 -23.91
N ARG A 2 5.90 20.49 -24.54
CA ARG A 2 6.26 20.15 -25.94
C ARG A 2 7.22 18.95 -26.14
N GLN A 3 7.82 18.42 -25.08
CA GLN A 3 8.96 17.49 -25.20
C GLN A 3 8.57 16.00 -25.27
N ARG A 4 7.30 15.65 -25.01
CA ARG A 4 6.81 14.25 -24.98
C ARG A 4 6.45 13.66 -26.35
N TRP A 5 6.21 14.50 -27.37
CA TRP A 5 5.74 14.06 -28.69
C TRP A 5 6.84 13.91 -29.76
N VAL A 6 8.05 14.41 -29.51
CA VAL A 6 9.14 14.38 -30.50
C VAL A 6 9.79 12.99 -30.59
N ARG A 7 9.81 12.23 -29.49
CA ARG A 7 10.38 10.89 -29.41
C ARG A 7 9.64 9.84 -30.27
N PRO A 8 8.29 9.73 -30.24
CA PRO A 8 7.59 8.71 -31.03
C PRO A 8 7.65 8.96 -32.55
N VAL A 9 7.65 10.24 -32.98
CA VAL A 9 7.72 10.60 -34.40
C VAL A 9 9.11 10.28 -34.98
N PHE A 10 10.17 10.57 -34.22
CA PHE A 10 11.54 10.27 -34.65
C PHE A 10 11.78 8.76 -34.78
N THR A 11 11.28 7.96 -33.83
CA THR A 11 11.37 6.50 -33.91
C THR A 11 10.58 5.91 -35.08
N ALA A 12 9.38 6.43 -35.35
CA ALA A 12 8.55 5.96 -36.47
C ALA A 12 9.20 6.24 -37.83
N SER A 13 9.76 7.45 -38.01
CA SER A 13 10.47 7.82 -39.24
C SER A 13 11.71 6.97 -39.49
N MET A 14 12.45 6.62 -38.43
CA MET A 14 13.65 5.80 -38.56
C MET A 14 13.32 4.35 -38.96
N VAL A 15 12.21 3.80 -38.44
CA VAL A 15 11.71 2.47 -38.81
C VAL A 15 11.21 2.46 -40.27
N LEU A 16 10.45 3.47 -40.68
CA LEU A 16 9.98 3.61 -42.07
C LEU A 16 11.13 3.73 -43.07
N LEU A 17 12.17 4.49 -42.74
CA LEU A 17 13.39 4.57 -43.53
C LEU A 17 14.12 3.23 -43.61
N GLY A 18 14.23 2.52 -42.48
CA GLY A 18 14.83 1.18 -42.43
C GLY A 18 14.10 0.18 -43.31
N VAL A 19 12.77 0.12 -43.20
CA VAL A 19 11.92 -0.74 -44.04
C VAL A 19 12.07 -0.35 -45.52
N GLY A 20 11.96 0.94 -45.85
CA GLY A 20 12.11 1.42 -47.23
C GLY A 20 13.46 1.06 -47.85
N ALA A 21 14.56 1.18 -47.09
CA ALA A 21 15.89 0.80 -47.55
C ALA A 21 16.00 -0.71 -47.80
N VAL A 22 15.43 -1.55 -46.92
CA VAL A 22 15.41 -3.01 -47.11
C VAL A 22 14.58 -3.38 -48.35
N THR A 23 13.40 -2.82 -48.52
CA THR A 23 12.55 -3.10 -49.69
C THR A 23 13.23 -2.68 -51.00
N ALA A 24 13.87 -1.51 -51.02
CA ALA A 24 14.63 -1.04 -52.18
C ALA A 24 15.84 -1.95 -52.49
N SER A 25 16.53 -2.44 -51.45
CA SER A 25 17.67 -3.36 -51.61
C SER A 25 17.29 -4.70 -52.25
N LEU A 26 16.04 -5.15 -52.08
CA LEU A 26 15.51 -6.38 -52.68
C LEU A 26 14.85 -6.13 -54.04
N ALA A 27 14.14 -5.01 -54.19
CA ALA A 27 13.39 -4.71 -55.42
C ALA A 27 14.30 -4.34 -56.60
N VAL A 28 15.38 -3.60 -56.36
CA VAL A 28 16.30 -3.14 -57.41
C VAL A 28 17.00 -4.31 -58.12
N PRO A 29 17.58 -5.31 -57.43
CA PRO A 29 18.18 -6.47 -58.09
C PRO A 29 17.17 -7.31 -58.86
N VAL A 30 15.96 -7.50 -58.33
CA VAL A 30 14.89 -8.30 -58.97
C VAL A 30 14.40 -7.63 -60.26
N LEU A 31 14.24 -6.30 -60.24
CA LEU A 31 13.79 -5.53 -61.40
C LEU A 31 14.87 -5.44 -62.49
N LEU A 32 16.14 -5.45 -62.09
CA LEU A 32 17.28 -5.56 -63.02
C LEU A 32 17.36 -6.95 -63.65
N LEU A 33 17.20 -8.03 -62.86
CA LEU A 33 17.18 -9.42 -63.34
C LEU A 33 16.12 -9.65 -64.41
N TRP A 34 14.96 -8.98 -64.32
CA TRP A 34 13.90 -9.06 -65.31
C TRP A 34 14.21 -8.35 -66.64
N ARG A 35 15.25 -7.50 -66.70
CA ARG A 35 15.49 -6.60 -67.84
C ARG A 35 16.81 -6.84 -68.58
N THR A 36 17.72 -7.68 -68.07
CA THR A 36 19.09 -7.83 -68.61
C THR A 36 19.40 -9.19 -69.23
N ASP A 37 20.18 -9.18 -70.31
CA ASP A 37 20.70 -10.35 -71.05
C ASP A 37 21.83 -11.11 -70.30
N ASP A 38 21.98 -12.41 -70.59
CA ASP A 38 22.88 -13.38 -69.90
C ASP A 38 24.35 -12.93 -69.81
N ARG A 39 24.88 -12.28 -70.85
CA ARG A 39 26.28 -11.77 -70.86
C ARG A 39 26.51 -10.61 -69.89
N THR A 40 25.47 -9.83 -69.62
CA THR A 40 25.52 -8.76 -68.62
C THR A 40 25.43 -9.35 -67.23
N LEU A 41 24.59 -10.37 -67.04
CA LEU A 41 24.45 -11.08 -65.76
C LEU A 41 25.77 -11.71 -65.30
N ASP A 42 26.57 -12.28 -66.20
CA ASP A 42 27.89 -12.85 -65.85
C ASP A 42 28.88 -11.79 -65.34
N ARG A 43 28.92 -10.60 -65.96
CA ARG A 43 29.77 -9.49 -65.50
C ARG A 43 29.34 -8.95 -64.14
N TRP A 44 28.03 -8.84 -63.92
CA TRP A 44 27.48 -8.38 -62.64
C TRP A 44 27.63 -9.43 -61.53
N SER A 45 27.60 -10.72 -61.87
CA SER A 45 27.92 -11.84 -60.96
C SER A 45 29.37 -11.78 -60.47
N GLN A 46 30.33 -11.52 -61.37
CA GLN A 46 31.74 -11.33 -60.97
C GLN A 46 31.94 -10.11 -60.05
N ILE A 47 31.22 -9.01 -60.29
CA ILE A 47 31.23 -7.84 -59.40
C ILE A 47 30.56 -8.17 -58.05
N GLY A 48 29.46 -8.93 -58.06
CA GLY A 48 28.78 -9.40 -56.86
C GLY A 48 29.65 -10.33 -55.99
N GLN A 49 30.44 -11.22 -56.62
CA GLN A 49 31.42 -12.05 -55.91
C GLN A 49 32.54 -11.21 -55.27
N ALA A 50 32.99 -10.15 -55.93
CA ALA A 50 33.98 -9.23 -55.36
C ALA A 50 33.44 -8.40 -54.17
N VAL A 51 32.13 -8.14 -54.14
CA VAL A 51 31.44 -7.42 -53.04
C VAL A 51 31.02 -8.36 -51.90
N SER A 52 30.99 -9.68 -52.12
CA SER A 52 30.62 -10.69 -51.12
C SER A 52 31.34 -10.56 -49.76
N PRO A 53 32.66 -10.26 -49.69
CA PRO A 53 33.36 -10.06 -48.42
C PRO A 53 32.83 -8.85 -47.63
N VAL A 54 32.35 -7.81 -48.31
CA VAL A 54 31.81 -6.60 -47.69
C VAL A 54 30.47 -6.90 -47.00
N GLY A 55 29.63 -7.74 -47.63
CA GLY A 55 28.37 -8.19 -47.03
C GLY A 55 28.56 -8.93 -45.70
N VAL A 56 29.56 -9.81 -45.63
CA VAL A 56 29.91 -10.55 -44.40
C VAL A 56 30.33 -9.60 -43.28
N PHE A 57 31.10 -8.55 -43.62
CA PHE A 57 31.46 -7.50 -42.66
C PHE A 57 30.24 -6.77 -42.10
N PHE A 58 29.30 -6.35 -42.96
CA PHE A 58 28.09 -5.68 -42.51
C PHE A 58 27.18 -6.58 -41.67
N SER A 59 27.05 -7.86 -42.03
CA SER A 59 26.30 -8.84 -41.22
C SER A 59 26.94 -9.05 -39.84
N GLY A 60 28.27 -9.10 -39.75
CA GLY A 60 28.98 -9.20 -38.47
C GLY A 60 28.75 -7.98 -37.58
N VAL A 61 28.83 -6.77 -38.15
CA VAL A 61 28.55 -5.52 -37.42
C VAL A 61 27.09 -5.45 -36.98
N ALA A 62 26.14 -5.81 -37.84
CA ALA A 62 24.72 -5.85 -37.50
C ALA A 62 24.44 -6.85 -36.37
N PHE A 63 25.04 -8.05 -36.43
CA PHE A 63 24.93 -9.05 -35.39
C PHE A 63 25.49 -8.55 -34.05
N LEU A 64 26.66 -7.89 -34.06
CA LEU A 64 27.24 -7.31 -32.85
C LEU A 64 26.34 -6.21 -32.27
N GLY A 65 25.73 -5.39 -33.12
CA GLY A 65 24.76 -4.37 -32.70
C GLY A 65 23.51 -4.98 -32.05
N ILE A 66 22.95 -6.05 -32.62
CA ILE A 66 21.82 -6.79 -32.04
C ILE A 66 22.22 -7.42 -30.72
N ALA A 67 23.38 -8.08 -30.65
CA ALA A 67 23.87 -8.72 -29.43
C ALA A 67 24.07 -7.70 -28.29
N LEU A 68 24.67 -6.53 -28.60
CA LEU A 68 24.83 -5.44 -27.64
C LEU A 68 23.47 -4.89 -27.18
N THR A 69 22.53 -4.71 -28.11
CA THR A 69 21.18 -4.25 -27.79
C THR A 69 20.45 -5.23 -26.88
N LEU A 70 20.50 -6.53 -27.16
CA LEU A 70 19.91 -7.57 -26.32
C LEU A 70 20.56 -7.60 -24.93
N PHE A 71 21.87 -7.37 -24.83
CA PHE A 71 22.56 -7.30 -23.55
C PHE A 71 22.09 -6.12 -22.70
N LEU A 72 21.94 -4.94 -23.32
CA LEU A 72 21.40 -3.75 -22.66
C LEU A 72 19.94 -3.97 -22.23
N GLN A 73 19.10 -4.52 -23.11
CA GLN A 73 17.70 -4.83 -22.80
C GLN A 73 17.57 -5.81 -21.63
N ARG A 74 18.42 -6.84 -21.54
CA ARG A 74 18.43 -7.78 -20.40
C ARG A 74 18.74 -7.10 -19.08
N ARG A 75 19.65 -6.12 -19.07
CA ARG A 75 19.97 -5.34 -17.86
C ARG A 75 18.80 -4.45 -17.45
N ASP A 76 18.15 -3.80 -18.41
CA ASP A 76 16.99 -2.95 -18.13
C ASP A 76 15.79 -3.73 -17.60
N LEU A 77 15.51 -4.92 -18.16
CA LEU A 77 14.44 -5.80 -17.65
C LEU A 77 14.67 -6.22 -16.20
N ARG A 78 15.92 -6.55 -15.81
CA ARG A 78 16.24 -6.88 -14.42
C ARG A 78 16.02 -5.69 -13.49
N ASN A 79 16.44 -4.50 -13.91
CA ASN A 79 16.22 -3.28 -13.12
C ASN A 79 14.73 -2.97 -12.97
N GLN A 80 13.94 -3.17 -14.02
CA GLN A 80 12.48 -2.97 -13.98
C GLN A 80 11.80 -3.97 -13.03
N GLN A 81 12.23 -5.23 -13.01
CA GLN A 81 11.70 -6.23 -12.07
C GLN A 81 11.95 -5.81 -10.62
N VAL A 82 13.18 -5.43 -10.27
CA VAL A 82 13.51 -4.97 -8.92
C VAL A 82 12.69 -3.72 -8.52
N GLN A 83 12.50 -2.78 -9.44
CA GLN A 83 11.68 -1.60 -9.17
C GLN A 83 10.20 -1.95 -8.98
N LEU A 84 9.69 -2.92 -9.74
CA LEU A 84 8.31 -3.37 -9.63
C LEU A 84 8.06 -4.06 -8.28
N ASP A 85 8.99 -4.89 -7.82
CA ASP A 85 8.89 -5.57 -6.53
C ASP A 85 8.85 -4.56 -5.37
N ILE A 86 9.71 -3.54 -5.41
CA ILE A 86 9.70 -2.45 -4.43
C ILE A 86 8.38 -1.68 -4.50
N ALA A 87 7.91 -1.36 -5.70
CA ALA A 87 6.66 -0.60 -5.88
C ALA A 87 5.43 -1.38 -5.39
N ILE A 88 5.39 -2.70 -5.57
CA ILE A 88 4.30 -3.55 -5.07
C ILE A 88 4.29 -3.54 -3.54
N GLU A 89 5.45 -3.68 -2.91
CA GLU A 89 5.58 -3.66 -1.45
C GLU A 89 5.16 -2.30 -0.87
N ASP A 90 5.65 -1.20 -1.47
CA ASP A 90 5.27 0.16 -1.07
C ASP A 90 3.77 0.41 -1.28
N GLN A 91 3.21 -0.07 -2.39
CA GLN A 91 1.78 0.03 -2.66
C GLN A 91 0.96 -0.75 -1.63
N ARG A 92 1.37 -1.97 -1.28
CA ARG A 92 0.70 -2.78 -0.26
C ARG A 92 0.70 -2.07 1.09
N ARG A 93 1.87 -1.58 1.53
CA ARG A 93 1.99 -0.81 2.77
C ARG A 93 1.12 0.45 2.75
N SER A 94 1.10 1.17 1.62
CA SER A 94 0.27 2.37 1.45
C SER A 94 -1.22 2.05 1.51
N SER A 95 -1.65 0.93 0.91
CA SER A 95 -3.05 0.48 0.97
C SER A 95 -3.46 0.12 2.39
N GLU A 96 -2.62 -0.57 3.16
CA GLU A 96 -2.88 -0.90 4.56
C GLU A 96 -3.04 0.36 5.43
N ILE A 97 -2.17 1.37 5.24
CA ILE A 97 -2.28 2.67 5.92
C ILE A 97 -3.58 3.38 5.54
N SER A 98 -3.94 3.39 4.25
CA SER A 98 -5.16 4.03 3.78
C SER A 98 -6.41 3.37 4.35
N LEU A 99 -6.46 2.04 4.43
CA LEU A 99 -7.58 1.32 5.05
C LEU A 99 -7.72 1.64 6.55
N ARG A 100 -6.60 1.74 7.29
CA ARG A 100 -6.60 2.15 8.71
C ARG A 100 -7.12 3.58 8.89
N GLN A 101 -6.79 4.48 7.96
CA GLN A 101 -7.29 5.83 7.96
C GLN A 101 -8.80 5.88 7.68
N ILE A 102 -9.29 5.15 6.68
CA ILE A 102 -10.73 5.03 6.36
C ILE A 102 -11.49 4.50 7.59
N HIS A 103 -10.99 3.44 8.24
CA HIS A 103 -11.59 2.92 9.46
C HIS A 103 -11.69 3.99 10.56
N THR A 104 -10.61 4.74 10.78
CA THR A 104 -10.58 5.82 11.76
C THR A 104 -11.60 6.92 11.44
N ASP A 105 -11.72 7.29 10.16
CA ASP A 105 -12.64 8.32 9.72
C ASP A 105 -14.11 7.86 9.81
N LEU A 106 -14.41 6.60 9.48
CA LEU A 106 -15.74 6.00 9.71
C LEU A 106 -16.15 6.03 11.19
N VAL A 107 -15.23 5.66 12.07
CA VAL A 107 -15.48 5.69 13.53
C VAL A 107 -15.68 7.12 14.03
N LYS A 108 -14.90 8.09 13.54
CA LYS A 108 -15.10 9.51 13.89
C LYS A 108 -16.46 10.02 13.41
N MET A 109 -16.85 9.72 12.18
CA MET A 109 -18.17 10.09 11.66
C MET A 109 -19.31 9.49 12.51
N ALA A 110 -19.19 8.23 12.93
CA ALA A 110 -20.17 7.61 13.83
C ALA A 110 -20.19 8.22 15.24
N ILE A 111 -19.06 8.75 15.72
CA ILE A 111 -19.00 9.47 17.00
C ILE A 111 -19.65 10.85 16.90
N ASP A 112 -19.50 11.52 15.75
CA ASP A 112 -20.05 12.86 15.52
C ASP A 112 -21.55 12.85 15.17
N ASP A 113 -22.04 11.76 14.56
CA ASP A 113 -23.43 11.59 14.14
C ASP A 113 -24.12 10.41 14.85
N GLU A 114 -25.13 10.70 15.67
CA GLU A 114 -25.89 9.70 16.41
C GLU A 114 -26.76 8.80 15.50
N GLU A 115 -27.14 9.25 14.31
CA GLU A 115 -27.87 8.42 13.34
C GLU A 115 -26.95 7.32 12.77
N LEU A 116 -25.69 7.67 12.47
CA LEU A 116 -24.67 6.73 12.03
C LEU A 116 -24.23 5.77 13.15
N LEU A 117 -24.33 6.18 14.41
CA LEU A 117 -24.09 5.29 15.54
C LEU A 117 -25.11 4.14 15.59
N ARG A 118 -26.38 4.40 15.22
CA ARG A 118 -27.48 3.42 15.33
C ARG A 118 -27.43 2.32 14.28
N VAL A 119 -26.70 2.53 13.18
CA VAL A 119 -26.53 1.48 12.14
C VAL A 119 -25.48 0.45 12.51
N TRP A 120 -24.69 0.69 13.57
CA TRP A 120 -23.72 -0.28 14.05
C TRP A 120 -24.43 -1.45 14.76
N PRO A 121 -24.04 -2.70 14.47
CA PRO A 121 -24.60 -3.87 15.14
C PRO A 121 -24.20 -3.87 16.61
N GLU A 122 -25.05 -4.43 17.47
CA GLU A 122 -24.77 -4.53 18.91
C GLU A 122 -23.57 -5.47 19.18
N ILE A 123 -22.52 -5.00 19.86
CA ILE A 123 -21.42 -5.84 20.36
C ILE A 123 -21.92 -7.03 21.19
N SER A 124 -22.99 -6.85 21.98
CA SER A 124 -23.58 -7.90 22.82
C SER A 124 -25.11 -7.76 22.82
N PRO A 125 -25.87 -8.88 22.85
CA PRO A 125 -27.32 -8.83 22.78
C PRO A 125 -27.93 -7.93 23.87
N GLY A 126 -28.72 -6.94 23.46
CA GLY A 126 -29.43 -6.04 24.37
C GLY A 126 -28.60 -4.90 24.94
N THR A 127 -27.40 -4.64 24.39
CA THR A 127 -26.61 -3.45 24.71
C THR A 127 -26.55 -2.49 23.54
N SER A 128 -27.07 -1.27 23.76
CA SER A 128 -26.87 -0.16 22.84
C SER A 128 -25.43 0.34 22.94
N GLU A 129 -24.76 0.46 21.79
CA GLU A 129 -23.43 1.05 21.73
C GLU A 129 -23.50 2.55 22.01
N THR A 130 -22.56 3.01 22.83
CA THR A 130 -22.39 4.43 23.10
C THR A 130 -21.20 4.97 22.32
N ARG A 131 -21.18 6.28 22.07
CA ARG A 131 -20.01 6.98 21.49
C ARG A 131 -18.70 6.67 22.25
N ARG A 132 -18.79 6.40 23.55
CA ARG A 132 -17.64 6.02 24.38
C ARG A 132 -17.12 4.62 24.07
N ASP A 133 -18.00 3.67 23.74
CA ASP A 133 -17.61 2.31 23.37
C ASP A 133 -16.78 2.33 22.07
N HIS A 134 -17.21 3.09 21.05
CA HIS A 134 -16.42 3.26 19.81
C HIS A 134 -15.09 3.98 20.04
N TYR A 135 -15.06 4.99 20.90
CA TYR A 135 -13.82 5.64 21.28
C TYR A 135 -12.86 4.67 21.99
N CYS A 136 -13.38 3.81 22.89
CA CYS A 136 -12.57 2.77 23.55
C CYS A 136 -12.01 1.78 22.53
N ASN A 137 -12.81 1.37 21.53
CA ASN A 137 -12.34 0.52 20.43
C ASN A 137 -11.18 1.20 19.66
N LEU A 138 -11.32 2.48 19.33
CA LEU A 138 -10.27 3.24 18.64
C LEU A 138 -8.96 3.31 19.46
N VAL A 139 -9.06 3.55 20.77
CA VAL A 139 -7.89 3.61 21.67
C VAL A 139 -7.19 2.25 21.75
N LEU A 140 -7.92 1.15 21.84
CA LEU A 140 -7.33 -0.19 21.87
C LEU A 140 -6.69 -0.56 20.52
N ASN A 141 -7.37 -0.28 19.41
CA ASN A 141 -6.80 -0.50 18.08
C ASN A 141 -5.55 0.36 17.82
N LEU A 142 -5.47 1.56 18.40
CA LEU A 142 -4.25 2.37 18.35
C LEU A 142 -3.06 1.67 19.01
N GLN A 143 -3.26 1.06 20.18
CA GLN A 143 -2.20 0.30 20.86
C GLN A 143 -1.78 -0.94 20.04
N LYS A 144 -2.77 -1.63 19.45
CA LYS A 144 -2.52 -2.75 18.54
C LYS A 144 -1.64 -2.33 17.37
N VAL A 145 -2.04 -1.28 16.66
CA VAL A 145 -1.30 -0.76 15.50
C VAL A 145 0.11 -0.32 15.89
N ALA A 146 0.27 0.37 17.02
CA ALA A 146 1.58 0.79 17.50
C ALA A 146 2.53 -0.40 17.74
N TYR A 147 2.01 -1.51 18.25
CA TYR A 147 2.78 -2.74 18.45
C TYR A 147 3.10 -3.44 17.12
N GLU A 148 2.12 -3.61 16.24
CA GLU A 148 2.32 -4.24 14.92
C GLU A 148 3.35 -3.50 14.05
N THR A 149 3.34 -2.16 14.10
CA THR A 149 4.32 -1.34 13.37
C THR A 149 5.67 -1.24 14.08
N ARG A 150 5.85 -1.97 15.20
CA ARG A 150 7.06 -1.96 16.05
C ARG A 150 7.44 -0.56 16.52
N THR A 151 6.45 0.29 16.73
CA THR A 151 6.64 1.62 17.33
C THR A 151 6.82 1.51 18.84
N ILE A 152 6.19 0.51 19.45
CA ILE A 152 6.33 0.16 20.86
C ILE A 152 6.72 -1.31 21.00
N GLU A 153 7.49 -1.62 22.04
CA GLU A 153 7.86 -2.99 22.40
C GLU A 153 6.76 -3.67 23.23
N LEU A 154 6.83 -5.00 23.38
CA LEU A 154 5.80 -5.78 24.10
C LEU A 154 5.60 -5.33 25.56
N ASP A 155 6.68 -5.00 26.27
CA ASP A 155 6.58 -4.55 27.66
C ASP A 155 5.92 -3.17 27.78
N GLU A 156 6.12 -2.31 26.80
CA GLU A 156 5.46 -1.01 26.69
C GLU A 156 3.97 -1.17 26.39
N LEU A 157 3.62 -2.07 25.46
CA LEU A 157 2.24 -2.45 25.18
C LEU A 157 1.54 -2.93 26.46
N ARG A 158 2.16 -3.88 27.19
CA ARG A 158 1.62 -4.38 28.45
C ARG A 158 1.46 -3.28 29.49
N GLY A 159 2.41 -2.35 29.57
CA GLY A 159 2.32 -1.17 30.42
C GLY A 159 1.14 -0.27 30.06
N ALA A 160 0.98 0.04 28.77
CA ALA A 160 -0.11 0.85 28.25
C ALA A 160 -1.46 0.18 28.49
N LEU A 161 -1.62 -1.11 28.19
CA LEU A 161 -2.85 -1.86 28.42
C LEU A 161 -3.24 -1.87 29.91
N ARG A 162 -2.29 -2.13 30.83
CA ARG A 162 -2.55 -2.04 32.27
C ARG A 162 -3.02 -0.65 32.69
N HIS A 163 -2.42 0.40 32.14
CA HIS A 163 -2.82 1.77 32.42
C HIS A 163 -4.23 2.07 31.88
N LEU A 164 -4.53 1.67 30.64
CA LEU A 164 -5.84 1.85 30.02
C LEU A 164 -6.94 1.12 30.80
N MET A 165 -6.66 -0.08 31.31
CA MET A 165 -7.62 -0.86 32.12
C MET A 165 -7.93 -0.25 33.50
N THR A 166 -7.21 0.80 33.91
CA THR A 166 -7.62 1.62 35.07
C THR A 166 -8.85 2.49 34.78
N SER A 167 -9.13 2.76 33.50
CA SER A 167 -10.33 3.49 33.08
C SER A 167 -11.57 2.60 33.12
N ARG A 168 -12.63 3.10 33.75
CA ARG A 168 -13.92 2.39 33.86
C ARG A 168 -14.56 2.12 32.51
N ASP A 169 -14.52 3.09 31.61
CA ASP A 169 -15.17 2.96 30.30
C ASP A 169 -14.47 1.88 29.47
N ILE A 170 -13.13 1.86 29.46
CA ILE A 170 -12.34 0.83 28.75
C ILE A 170 -12.55 -0.55 29.36
N HIS A 171 -12.52 -0.66 30.70
CA HIS A 171 -12.76 -1.92 31.39
C HIS A 171 -14.18 -2.44 31.11
N SER A 172 -15.20 -1.56 31.15
CA SER A 172 -16.59 -1.96 30.91
C SER A 172 -16.84 -2.31 29.44
N PHE A 173 -16.18 -1.60 28.50
CA PHE A 173 -16.20 -1.91 27.09
C PHE A 173 -15.61 -3.31 26.83
N TRP A 174 -14.40 -3.58 27.35
CA TRP A 174 -13.73 -4.86 27.13
C TRP A 174 -14.53 -6.04 27.69
N ALA A 175 -15.17 -5.86 28.85
CA ALA A 175 -16.06 -6.86 29.42
C ALA A 175 -17.22 -7.27 28.49
N LYS A 176 -17.76 -6.32 27.70
CA LYS A 176 -18.82 -6.60 26.70
C LYS A 176 -18.25 -7.20 25.40
N ALA A 177 -17.12 -6.67 24.95
CA ALA A 177 -16.60 -6.93 23.60
C ALA A 177 -15.74 -8.20 23.48
N ARG A 178 -15.15 -8.69 24.58
CA ARG A 178 -14.17 -9.79 24.55
C ARG A 178 -14.69 -11.07 23.90
N GLU A 179 -15.94 -11.47 24.17
CA GLU A 179 -16.51 -12.71 23.64
C GLU A 179 -16.82 -12.59 22.14
N ALA A 180 -17.44 -11.47 21.74
CA ALA A 180 -17.72 -11.18 20.34
C ALA A 180 -16.42 -11.08 19.52
N ARG A 181 -15.38 -10.44 20.07
CA ARG A 181 -14.08 -10.32 19.40
C ARG A 181 -13.41 -11.69 19.24
N ALA A 182 -13.32 -12.48 20.30
CA ALA A 182 -12.75 -13.83 20.24
C ALA A 182 -13.48 -14.74 19.23
N ALA A 183 -14.80 -14.59 19.09
CA ALA A 183 -15.58 -15.34 18.11
C ALA A 183 -15.28 -14.92 16.65
N VAL A 184 -15.03 -13.64 16.40
CA VAL A 184 -14.77 -13.10 15.06
C VAL A 184 -13.32 -13.31 14.63
N THR A 185 -12.37 -13.23 15.56
CA THR A 185 -10.93 -13.31 15.26
C THR A 185 -10.36 -14.72 15.37
N ALA A 186 -11.17 -15.71 15.74
CA ALA A 186 -10.72 -17.09 15.93
C ALA A 186 -9.95 -17.62 14.70
N GLY A 187 -8.68 -17.97 14.90
CA GLY A 187 -7.81 -18.51 13.86
C GLY A 187 -6.84 -17.49 13.23
N ASP A 188 -6.88 -16.22 13.67
CA ASP A 188 -5.83 -15.25 13.41
C ASP A 188 -4.89 -15.17 14.62
N GLU A 189 -3.69 -15.75 14.49
CA GLU A 189 -2.68 -15.80 15.57
C GLU A 189 -2.31 -14.41 16.11
N ALA A 190 -2.28 -13.38 15.26
CA ALA A 190 -1.90 -12.02 15.68
C ALA A 190 -3.03 -11.35 16.48
N GLU A 191 -4.28 -11.52 16.05
CA GLU A 191 -5.45 -11.02 16.79
C GLU A 191 -5.65 -11.78 18.11
N ASP A 192 -5.45 -13.10 18.10
CA ASP A 192 -5.56 -13.95 19.28
C ASP A 192 -4.49 -13.57 20.31
N PHE A 193 -3.26 -13.30 19.86
CA PHE A 193 -2.19 -12.79 20.72
C PHE A 193 -2.56 -11.45 21.35
N PHE A 194 -3.01 -10.48 20.54
CA PHE A 194 -3.38 -9.16 21.06
C PHE A 194 -4.55 -9.26 22.05
N THR A 195 -5.57 -10.06 21.72
CA THR A 195 -6.74 -10.30 22.58
C THR A 195 -6.32 -10.90 23.92
N ALA A 196 -5.38 -11.85 23.93
CA ALA A 196 -4.83 -12.44 25.14
C ALA A 196 -4.08 -11.42 26.02
N GLU A 197 -3.30 -10.51 25.43
CA GLU A 197 -2.60 -9.46 26.19
C GLU A 197 -3.58 -8.45 26.81
N VAL A 198 -4.66 -8.10 26.10
CA VAL A 198 -5.72 -7.25 26.65
C VAL A 198 -6.49 -7.98 27.76
N ASP A 199 -6.78 -9.27 27.60
CA ASP A 199 -7.41 -10.12 28.62
C ASP A 199 -6.54 -10.25 29.88
N ALA A 200 -5.21 -10.37 29.71
CA ALA A 200 -4.27 -10.38 30.84
C ALA A 200 -4.28 -9.05 31.60
N ALA A 201 -4.31 -7.92 30.88
CA ALA A 201 -4.43 -6.60 31.49
C ALA A 201 -5.78 -6.40 32.20
N PHE A 202 -6.86 -6.90 31.61
CA PHE A 202 -8.21 -6.87 32.19
C PHE A 202 -8.28 -7.71 33.47
N ALA A 203 -7.79 -8.94 33.45
CA ALA A 203 -7.78 -9.83 34.62
C ALA A 203 -6.91 -9.30 35.77
N GLY A 204 -5.82 -8.59 35.44
CA GLY A 204 -4.94 -7.95 36.42
C GLY A 204 -5.47 -6.62 36.97
N ALA A 205 -6.44 -5.99 36.31
CA ALA A 205 -7.04 -4.75 36.76
C ALA A 205 -8.11 -5.01 37.82
N ARG A 206 -8.12 -4.22 38.90
CA ARG A 206 -9.27 -4.20 39.82
C ARG A 206 -10.40 -3.44 39.13
N PRO A 207 -11.65 -3.94 39.16
CA PRO A 207 -12.77 -3.22 38.58
C PRO A 207 -12.87 -1.84 39.24
N PRO A 208 -12.81 -0.74 38.46
CA PRO A 208 -12.84 0.59 39.03
C PRO A 208 -14.18 0.81 39.75
N ARG A 209 -14.10 1.18 41.04
CA ARG A 209 -15.30 1.39 41.87
C ARG A 209 -16.22 2.39 41.19
N PRO A 210 -17.55 2.16 41.16
CA PRO A 210 -18.48 3.19 40.72
C PRO A 210 -18.24 4.43 41.58
N GLN A 211 -18.01 5.58 40.94
CA GLN A 211 -18.07 6.85 41.66
C GLN A 211 -19.46 6.92 42.28
N ALA A 212 -19.55 6.73 43.60
CA ALA A 212 -20.79 6.93 44.31
C ALA A 212 -21.29 8.32 43.95
N LEU A 213 -22.58 8.47 43.62
CA LEU A 213 -23.20 9.78 43.40
C LEU A 213 -22.83 10.77 44.51
N ALA A 214 -22.66 10.27 45.74
CA ALA A 214 -22.13 11.02 46.89
C ALA A 214 -20.76 11.68 46.63
N ALA A 215 -19.81 10.99 46.00
CA ALA A 215 -18.47 11.50 45.67
C ALA A 215 -18.50 12.57 44.58
N VAL A 216 -19.34 12.37 43.55
CA VAL A 216 -19.56 13.37 42.48
C VAL A 216 -20.23 14.62 43.05
N LEU A 217 -21.22 14.44 43.93
CA LEU A 217 -21.92 15.54 44.59
C LEU A 217 -21.01 16.30 45.57
N THR A 218 -20.16 15.61 46.34
CA THR A 218 -19.21 16.29 47.24
C THR A 218 -18.18 17.10 46.46
N ASP A 219 -17.67 16.57 45.35
CA ASP A 219 -16.71 17.29 44.52
C ASP A 219 -17.35 18.49 43.79
N ALA A 220 -18.59 18.33 43.30
CA ALA A 220 -19.37 19.42 42.72
C ALA A 220 -19.69 20.53 43.75
N VAL A 221 -20.10 20.18 44.96
CA VAL A 221 -20.34 21.14 46.06
C VAL A 221 -19.03 21.83 46.48
N GLY A 222 -17.92 21.10 46.48
CA GLY A 222 -16.59 21.63 46.74
C GLY A 222 -16.15 22.67 45.71
N ARG A 223 -16.34 22.39 44.41
CA ARG A 223 -16.07 23.33 43.31
C ARG A 223 -16.92 24.60 43.43
N TRP A 224 -18.23 24.45 43.63
CA TRP A 224 -19.15 25.58 43.78
C TRP A 224 -18.79 26.50 44.96
N ARG A 225 -18.35 25.93 46.11
CA ARG A 225 -17.89 26.73 47.26
C ARG A 225 -16.62 27.54 46.97
N ARG A 226 -15.68 26.98 46.20
CA ARG A 226 -14.45 27.68 45.80
C ARG A 226 -14.75 28.85 44.88
N GLU A 227 -15.62 28.65 43.89
CA GLU A 227 -16.06 29.70 42.96
C GLU A 227 -16.83 30.85 43.66
N ARG A 228 -17.63 30.53 44.69
CA ARG A 228 -18.29 31.59 45.48
C ARG A 228 -17.33 32.41 46.35
N ARG A 229 -16.22 31.81 46.81
CA ARG A 229 -15.20 32.52 47.59
C ARG A 229 -14.34 33.42 46.72
N SER A 230 -13.99 32.98 45.50
CA SER A 230 -13.22 33.79 44.56
C SER A 230 -13.97 34.97 43.95
N ARG A 231 -15.31 34.99 44.02
CA ARG A 231 -16.15 36.12 43.57
C ARG A 231 -16.46 37.15 44.65
N ARG A 232 -16.02 36.94 45.90
CA ARG A 232 -16.32 37.81 47.05
C ARG A 232 -15.09 38.48 47.66
N GLY A 233 -13.89 38.20 47.14
CA GLY A 233 -12.65 38.92 47.44
C GLY A 233 -12.21 39.70 46.20
#